data_AF-A0A971VLD8-F1
#
_entry.id   AF-A0A971VLD8-F1
#
_cell.length_a   1.000
_cell.length_b   1.000
_cell.length_c   1.000
_cell.angle_alpha   90.00
_cell.angle_beta   90.00
_cell.angle_gamma   90.00
#
_symmetry.space_group_name_H-M   'P 1'
#
loop_
_entity.id
_entity.type
_entity.pdbx_description
1 polymer ?
#
loop_
_entity_poly.entity_id
_entity_poly.type
_entity_poly.pdbx_seq_one_letter_code
_entity_poly.pdbx_strand_id
1 'polypeptide(L)'
;MSDEIPVKEIGQLLEDVSEKLPKILNGIMDTLYSAESGRKVGQAVGGFYKELIDSGIPSEDALKMAKDFMFSIKDMANAFGSKTGKSE
;
A
#
# COMPACT_ATOMS: atom_id res chain seq x y z
N MET A 1 34.32 34.55 0.19
CA MET A 1 33.02 34.46 -0.50
C MET A 1 32.10 33.80 0.50
N SER A 2 31.09 34.51 1.00
CA SER A 2 30.16 33.93 1.95
C SER A 2 29.28 32.96 1.19
N ASP A 3 29.45 31.66 1.43
CA ASP A 3 28.52 30.63 0.94
C ASP A 3 27.22 30.78 1.72
N GLU A 4 26.39 31.73 1.27
CA GLU A 4 25.05 31.91 1.78
C GLU A 4 24.19 30.75 1.27
N ILE A 5 23.66 29.94 2.19
CA ILE A 5 22.79 28.82 1.85
C ILE A 5 21.59 29.39 1.08
N PRO A 6 21.29 28.92 -0.15
CA PRO A 6 20.24 29.49 -0.99
C PRO A 6 18.85 29.01 -0.54
N VAL A 7 18.41 29.51 0.62
CA VAL A 7 17.20 29.05 1.32
C VAL A 7 15.94 29.15 0.44
N LYS A 8 15.88 30.14 -0.45
CA LYS A 8 14.76 30.36 -1.37
C LYS A 8 14.67 29.28 -2.45
N GLU A 9 15.80 28.92 -3.04
CA GLU A 9 15.88 27.89 -4.10
C GLU A 9 15.62 26.50 -3.50
N ILE A 10 16.12 26.25 -2.29
CA ILE A 10 15.81 25.03 -1.53
C ILE A 10 14.32 24.97 -1.20
N GLY A 11 13.72 26.09 -0.78
CA GLY A 11 12.27 26.19 -0.53
C GLY A 11 11.45 25.81 -1.75
N GLN A 12 11.76 26.39 -2.92
CA GLN A 12 11.09 26.07 -4.18
C GLN A 12 11.29 24.60 -4.60
N LEU A 13 12.49 24.05 -4.43
CA LEU A 13 12.75 22.64 -4.72
C LEU A 13 11.91 21.71 -3.84
N LEU A 14 11.81 22.02 -2.55
CA LEU A 14 11.01 21.24 -1.62
C LEU A 14 9.51 21.35 -1.93
N GLU A 15 9.05 22.52 -2.35
CA GLU A 15 7.68 22.74 -2.84
C GLU A 15 7.40 21.88 -4.07
N ASP A 16 8.25 21.96 -5.10
CA ASP A 16 8.13 21.17 -6.34
C ASP A 16 8.16 19.66 -6.08
N VAL A 17 9.01 19.20 -5.16
CA VAL A 17 9.07 17.79 -4.75
C VAL A 17 7.78 17.39 -4.02
N SER A 18 7.30 18.22 -3.11
CA SER A 18 6.06 17.97 -2.36
C SER A 18 4.81 17.95 -3.25
N GLU A 19 4.78 18.71 -4.33
CA GLU A 19 3.69 18.66 -5.33
C GLU A 19 3.71 17.39 -6.19
N LYS A 20 4.90 16.86 -6.47
CA LYS A 20 5.09 15.69 -7.35
C LYS A 20 5.02 14.36 -6.59
N LEU A 21 5.40 14.35 -5.31
CA LEU A 21 5.39 13.15 -4.47
C LEU A 21 4.02 12.44 -4.46
N PRO A 22 2.89 13.15 -4.21
CA PRO A 22 1.58 12.53 -4.15
C PRO A 22 1.16 11.90 -5.49
N LYS A 23 1.54 12.51 -6.62
CA LYS A 23 1.23 11.96 -7.96
C LYS A 23 1.98 10.67 -8.23
N ILE A 24 3.25 10.58 -7.80
CA ILE A 24 4.05 9.36 -7.91
C ILE A 24 3.45 8.26 -7.03
N LEU A 25 3.10 8.60 -5.79
CA LEU A 25 2.47 7.66 -4.85
C LEU A 25 1.12 7.17 -5.35
N ASN A 26 0.27 8.05 -5.90
CA ASN A 26 -0.99 7.68 -6.51
C ASN A 26 -0.79 6.77 -7.73
N GLY A 27 0.18 7.05 -8.60
CA GLY A 27 0.50 6.16 -9.73
C GLY A 27 1.00 4.77 -9.29
N ILE A 28 1.75 4.70 -8.20
CA ILE A 28 2.15 3.43 -7.58
C ILE A 28 0.92 2.73 -6.98
N MET A 29 0.03 3.45 -6.31
CA MET A 29 -1.21 2.88 -5.76
C MET A 29 -2.14 2.37 -6.86
N ASP A 30 -2.32 3.10 -7.96
CA ASP A 30 -3.09 2.63 -9.12
C ASP A 30 -2.47 1.37 -9.75
N THR A 31 -1.14 1.26 -9.73
CA THR A 31 -0.42 0.05 -10.14
C THR A 31 -0.63 -1.10 -9.15
N LEU A 32 -0.64 -0.82 -7.84
CA LEU A 32 -0.93 -1.76 -6.76
C LEU A 32 -2.42 -2.14 -6.67
N TYR A 33 -3.33 -1.36 -7.24
CA TYR A 33 -4.77 -1.68 -7.38
C TYR A 33 -5.12 -2.18 -8.79
N SER A 34 -4.14 -2.36 -9.67
CA SER A 34 -4.35 -2.93 -10.99
C SER A 34 -4.93 -4.35 -10.93
N ALA A 35 -5.60 -4.77 -12.00
CA ALA A 35 -6.14 -6.12 -12.13
C ALA A 35 -5.11 -7.23 -11.90
N GLU A 36 -3.81 -6.95 -12.11
CA GLU A 36 -2.71 -7.86 -11.82
C GLU A 36 -2.45 -7.98 -10.31
N SER A 37 -2.40 -6.86 -9.61
CA SER A 37 -2.20 -6.83 -8.16
C SER A 37 -3.39 -7.45 -7.41
N GLY A 38 -4.62 -7.19 -7.88
CA GLY A 38 -5.81 -7.91 -7.41
C GLY A 38 -5.71 -9.43 -7.62
N ARG A 39 -5.14 -9.87 -8.75
CA ARG A 39 -4.89 -11.30 -9.04
C ARG A 39 -3.88 -11.92 -8.07
N LYS A 40 -2.78 -11.21 -7.78
CA LYS A 40 -1.75 -11.66 -6.83
C LYS A 40 -2.28 -11.77 -5.41
N VAL A 41 -3.07 -10.79 -4.95
CA VAL A 41 -3.75 -10.84 -3.64
C VAL A 41 -4.72 -12.02 -3.58
N GLY A 42 -5.53 -12.21 -4.63
CA GLY A 42 -6.44 -13.36 -4.70
C GLY A 42 -5.72 -14.71 -4.66
N GLN A 43 -4.59 -14.85 -5.35
CA GLN A 43 -3.75 -16.06 -5.29
C GLN A 43 -3.18 -16.30 -3.89
N ALA A 44 -2.71 -15.26 -3.21
CA ALA A 44 -2.19 -15.37 -1.85
C ALA A 44 -3.27 -15.80 -0.86
N VAL A 45 -4.45 -15.17 -0.89
CA VAL A 45 -5.58 -15.50 -0.01
C VAL A 45 -6.11 -16.91 -0.29
N GLY A 46 -6.27 -17.27 -1.57
CA GLY A 46 -6.74 -18.60 -1.97
C GLY A 46 -5.72 -19.71 -1.66
N GLY A 47 -4.43 -19.44 -1.86
CA GLY A 47 -3.35 -20.35 -1.49
C GLY A 47 -3.29 -20.58 0.02
N PHE A 48 -3.39 -19.51 0.80
CA PHE A 48 -3.46 -19.60 2.26
C PHE A 48 -4.67 -20.43 2.71
N TYR A 49 -5.87 -20.15 2.19
CA TYR A 49 -7.07 -20.96 2.47
C TYR A 49 -6.84 -22.44 2.17
N LYS A 50 -6.26 -22.76 1.01
CA LYS A 50 -5.98 -24.14 0.62
C LYS A 50 -5.03 -24.83 1.59
N GLU A 51 -3.94 -24.18 2.00
CA GLU A 51 -2.98 -24.71 2.97
C GLU A 51 -3.63 -24.99 4.33
N LEU A 52 -4.56 -24.13 4.77
CA LEU A 52 -5.33 -24.35 6.01
C LEU A 52 -6.21 -25.60 5.91
N ILE A 53 -6.91 -25.80 4.79
CA ILE A 53 -7.70 -27.02 4.55
C ILE A 53 -6.78 -28.25 4.53
N ASP A 54 -5.68 -28.17 3.79
CA ASP A 54 -4.73 -29.27 3.60
C ASP A 54 -4.04 -29.65 4.93
N SER A 55 -3.90 -28.71 5.86
CA SER A 55 -3.42 -28.95 7.24
C SER A 55 -4.49 -29.45 8.21
N GLY A 56 -5.72 -29.68 7.73
CA GLY A 56 -6.81 -30.29 8.50
C GLY A 56 -7.71 -29.28 9.24
N ILE A 57 -7.61 -27.98 8.93
CA ILE A 57 -8.50 -26.97 9.50
C ILE A 57 -9.89 -27.09 8.84
N PRO A 58 -10.98 -27.07 9.63
CA PRO A 58 -12.33 -27.07 9.08
C PRO A 58 -12.56 -25.93 8.09
N SER A 59 -13.34 -26.21 7.04
CA SER A 59 -13.55 -25.27 5.93
C SER A 59 -14.10 -23.91 6.36
N GLU A 60 -15.02 -23.89 7.32
CA GLU A 60 -15.59 -22.65 7.84
C GLU A 60 -14.54 -21.82 8.59
N ASP A 61 -13.70 -22.46 9.40
CA ASP A 61 -12.63 -21.80 10.15
C ASP A 61 -11.52 -21.31 9.21
N ALA A 62 -11.12 -22.13 8.24
CA ALA A 62 -10.15 -21.75 7.21
C ALA A 62 -10.62 -20.56 6.38
N LEU A 63 -11.91 -20.54 6.00
CA LEU A 63 -12.51 -19.43 5.26
C LEU A 63 -12.50 -18.14 6.08
N LYS A 64 -12.80 -18.24 7.38
CA LYS A 64 -12.73 -17.10 8.30
C LYS A 64 -11.31 -16.55 8.39
N MET A 65 -10.32 -17.40 8.63
CA MET A 65 -8.91 -17.00 8.70
C MET A 65 -8.41 -16.36 7.40
N ALA A 66 -8.80 -16.91 6.24
CA ALA A 66 -8.45 -16.34 4.94
C ALA A 66 -9.07 -14.96 4.70
N LYS A 67 -10.32 -14.74 5.14
CA LYS A 67 -10.96 -13.41 5.13
C LYS A 67 -10.23 -12.43 6.03
N ASP A 68 -9.86 -12.84 7.24
CA ASP A 68 -9.12 -12.00 8.19
C ASP A 68 -7.73 -11.62 7.64
N PHE A 69 -7.06 -12.56 6.97
CA PHE A 69 -5.80 -12.30 6.26
C PHE A 69 -5.98 -11.29 5.11
N MET A 70 -7.04 -11.43 4.30
CA MET A 70 -7.37 -10.48 3.24
C MET A 70 -7.63 -9.07 3.80
N PHE A 71 -8.38 -8.95 4.90
CA PHE A 71 -8.61 -7.66 5.55
C PHE A 71 -7.32 -7.06 6.10
N SER A 72 -6.43 -7.87 6.67
CA SER A 72 -5.12 -7.40 7.13
C SER A 72 -4.28 -6.82 6.00
N ILE A 73 -4.28 -7.45 4.81
CA ILE A 73 -3.62 -6.92 3.61
C ILE A 73 -4.25 -5.60 3.18
N LYS A 74 -5.58 -5.51 3.16
CA LYS A 74 -6.31 -4.29 2.81
C LYS A 74 -6.00 -3.14 3.79
N ASP A 75 -6.02 -3.40 5.09
CA ASP A 75 -5.77 -2.39 6.11
C ASP A 75 -4.33 -1.90 6.06
N MET A 76 -3.39 -2.81 5.81
CA MET A 76 -2.00 -2.46 5.56
C MET A 76 -1.85 -1.58 4.30
N ALA A 77 -2.48 -1.95 3.19
CA ALA A 77 -2.47 -1.16 1.96
C ALA A 77 -3.07 0.25 2.18
N ASN A 78 -4.17 0.34 2.92
CA ASN A 78 -4.80 1.61 3.29
C ASN A 78 -3.90 2.43 4.23
N ALA A 79 -3.20 1.80 5.18
CA ALA A 79 -2.27 2.49 6.07
C ALA A 79 -1.06 3.08 5.31
N PHE A 80 -0.58 2.36 4.28
CA PHE A 80 0.48 2.85 3.41
C PHE A 80 0.00 3.91 2.41
N GLY A 81 -1.26 3.87 1.97
CA GLY A 81 -1.85 4.90 1.11
C GLY A 81 -2.35 6.16 1.84
N SER A 82 -2.78 6.05 3.10
CA SER A 82 -3.40 7.15 3.86
C SER A 82 -2.41 8.11 4.53
N LYS A 83 -1.13 7.73 4.67
CA LYS A 83 -0.09 8.62 5.25
C LYS A 83 0.34 9.79 4.35
N THR A 84 -0.23 9.93 3.16
CA THR A 84 0.09 11.03 2.23
C THR A 84 -1.05 12.07 2.09
N GLY A 85 -2.13 11.97 2.89
CA GLY A 85 -3.35 12.75 2.67
C GLY A 85 -3.89 13.57 3.86
N LYS A 86 -3.16 13.73 4.97
CA LYS A 86 -3.63 14.56 6.11
C LYS A 86 -2.58 15.57 6.56
N SER A 87 -2.64 16.74 5.96
CA SER A 87 -2.30 18.02 6.57
C SER A 87 -3.42 18.99 6.16
N GLU A 88 -4.52 18.94 6.92
CA GLU A 88 -5.47 20.05 7.05
C GLU A 88 -4.95 21.03 8.10
#